data_AF-A0A0D2LML1-F1
#
_entry.id   AF-A0A0D2LML1-F1
#
_cell.length_a   1.000
_cell.length_b   1.000
_cell.length_c   1.000
_cell.angle_alpha   90.00
_cell.angle_beta   90.00
_cell.angle_gamma   90.00
#
_symmetry.space_group_name_H-M   'P 1'
#
loop_
_entity.id
_entity.type
_entity.pdbx_description
1 polymer ?
#
loop_
_entity_poly.entity_id
_entity_poly.type
_entity_poly.pdbx_seq_one_letter_code
_entity_poly.pdbx_strand_id
1 'polypeptide(L)'
;MHARAPRLLARAAPAAVTLFQSTAAGVPFVEVLKSQGIFPGIKVDTGLEIIPGTDGETSTQGLDGLGERCKRYYQQGARFAKWRAVLKVGSSSTAILENAHALARYAQIAQANGLVPIVEPEVTLGEGDYTIEENAYWSEKIYSHVFRLLNEYNVVLDAILLKPNMCLPGLDAPTASPAEVAKYTVRTMARSIPPAVPGIHFLSGGMSEEESTLNLQALQEAYPNAPWSLTFSYGRALQSTTLKTWAGNKDNVAKL
;
A
#
# COMPACT_ATOMS: atom_id res chain seq x y z
N MET A 1 -10.19 27.16 2.54
CA MET A 1 -8.75 26.90 2.80
C MET A 1 -8.43 25.50 2.29
N HIS A 2 -8.01 25.36 1.03
CA HIS A 2 -7.51 24.08 0.52
C HIS A 2 -6.07 23.93 0.97
N ALA A 3 -5.85 23.25 2.10
CA ALA A 3 -4.54 22.76 2.45
C ALA A 3 -4.10 21.81 1.33
N ARG A 4 -3.10 22.23 0.54
CA ARG A 4 -2.42 21.30 -0.37
C ARG A 4 -1.85 20.20 0.50
N ALA A 5 -2.37 18.98 0.39
CA ALA A 5 -1.77 17.83 1.02
C ALA A 5 -0.27 17.82 0.65
N PRO A 6 0.65 17.68 1.63
CA PRO A 6 2.07 17.58 1.33
C PRO A 6 2.29 16.49 0.27
N ARG A 7 3.26 16.70 -0.63
CA ARG A 7 3.61 15.72 -1.67
C ARG A 7 4.21 14.47 -1.01
N LEU A 8 3.35 13.62 -0.48
CA LEU A 8 3.65 12.27 -0.05
C LEU A 8 3.94 11.47 -1.31
N LEU A 9 5.19 11.49 -1.77
CA LEU A 9 5.76 10.36 -2.50
C LEU A 9 5.79 9.19 -1.51
N ALA A 10 4.63 8.55 -1.32
CA ALA A 10 4.40 7.50 -0.34
C ALA A 10 5.04 6.19 -0.82
N ARG A 11 6.35 6.19 -0.99
CA ARG A 11 7.14 4.98 -1.14
C ARG A 11 7.94 4.78 0.13
N ALA A 12 7.55 3.77 0.91
CA ALA A 12 8.43 3.26 1.95
C ALA A 12 9.70 2.69 1.30
N ALA A 13 10.86 2.94 1.90
CA ALA A 13 12.12 2.36 1.45
C ALA A 13 11.99 0.83 1.34
N PRO A 14 12.44 0.21 0.22
CA PRO A 14 12.25 -1.22 -0.04
C PRO A 14 12.99 -2.13 0.95
N ALA A 15 13.99 -1.61 1.67
CA ALA A 15 14.68 -2.29 2.76
C ALA A 15 15.02 -1.31 3.88
N ALA A 16 15.06 -1.80 5.12
CA ALA A 16 15.52 -1.03 6.28
C ALA A 16 16.91 -0.41 6.08
N VAL A 17 17.74 -1.02 5.23
CA VAL A 17 19.09 -0.56 4.92
C VAL A 17 19.11 0.84 4.29
N THR A 18 18.20 1.16 3.36
CA THR A 18 18.26 2.45 2.62
C THR A 18 17.95 3.65 3.52
N LEU A 19 17.20 3.47 4.61
CA LEU A 19 16.93 4.52 5.58
C LEU A 19 18.22 5.03 6.28
N PHE A 20 19.25 4.19 6.33
CA PHE A 20 20.55 4.49 6.94
C PHE A 20 21.67 4.72 5.90
N GLN A 21 21.34 4.72 4.60
CA GLN A 21 22.31 4.97 3.54
C GLN A 21 22.47 6.48 3.25
N SER A 22 23.62 6.80 2.66
CA SER A 22 23.94 8.12 2.15
C SER A 22 24.17 8.09 0.64
N THR A 23 24.01 9.24 0.01
CA THR A 23 24.43 9.51 -1.38
C THR A 23 25.95 9.36 -1.52
N ALA A 24 26.45 9.34 -2.77
CA ALA A 24 27.88 9.35 -3.05
C ALA A 24 28.62 10.57 -2.47
N ALA A 25 27.90 11.67 -2.21
CA ALA A 25 28.43 12.88 -1.56
C ALA A 25 28.35 12.83 -0.02
N GLY A 26 27.98 11.69 0.57
CA GLY A 26 27.89 11.50 2.02
C GLY A 26 26.60 12.04 2.66
N VAL A 27 25.73 12.71 1.90
CA VAL A 27 24.44 13.23 2.40
C VAL A 27 23.47 12.07 2.68
N PRO A 28 22.91 11.93 3.89
CA PRO A 28 21.93 10.88 4.20
C PRO A 28 20.69 10.99 3.31
N PHE A 29 20.16 9.86 2.81
CA PHE A 29 18.97 9.90 1.94
C PHE A 29 17.75 10.51 2.63
N VAL A 30 17.61 10.34 3.94
CA VAL A 30 16.54 10.98 4.72
C VAL A 30 16.58 12.51 4.62
N GLU A 31 17.77 13.11 4.54
CA GLU A 31 17.93 14.56 4.38
C GLU A 31 17.66 15.01 2.94
N VAL A 32 18.04 14.18 1.95
CA VAL A 32 17.66 14.44 0.54
C VAL A 32 16.14 14.50 0.41
N LEU A 33 15.42 13.52 0.96
CA LEU A 33 13.95 13.51 0.91
C LEU A 33 13.33 14.71 1.64
N LYS A 34 13.79 15.01 2.86
CA LYS A 34 13.29 16.15 3.66
C LYS A 34 13.49 17.49 2.96
N SER A 35 14.66 17.72 2.36
CA SER A 35 14.94 18.98 1.62
C SER A 35 14.01 19.20 0.42
N GLN A 36 13.39 18.14 -0.09
CA GLN A 36 12.38 18.18 -1.16
C GLN A 36 10.93 18.19 -0.64
N GLY A 37 10.73 18.26 0.69
CA GLY A 37 9.41 18.19 1.32
C GLY A 37 8.77 16.80 1.28
N ILE A 38 9.58 15.74 1.08
CA ILE A 38 9.13 14.36 1.05
C ILE A 38 9.37 13.72 2.42
N PHE A 39 8.32 13.14 3.00
CA PHE A 39 8.45 12.37 4.23
C PHE A 39 9.10 11.00 3.97
N PRO A 40 10.18 10.63 4.69
CA PRO A 40 10.73 9.28 4.60
C PRO A 40 9.79 8.25 5.24
N GLY A 41 9.64 7.09 4.60
CA GLY A 41 8.91 5.96 5.15
C GLY A 41 9.70 4.66 5.12
N ILE A 42 9.24 3.69 5.91
CA ILE A 42 9.96 2.43 6.13
C ILE A 42 9.05 1.21 6.00
N LYS A 43 9.50 0.19 5.27
CA LYS A 43 8.87 -1.14 5.28
C LYS A 43 9.27 -1.87 6.56
N VAL A 44 8.30 -2.34 7.34
CA VAL A 44 8.57 -2.95 8.66
C VAL A 44 8.13 -4.41 8.79
N ASP A 45 7.35 -4.92 7.84
CA ASP A 45 7.08 -6.36 7.70
C ASP A 45 8.34 -7.12 7.26
N THR A 46 8.47 -8.37 7.71
CA THR A 46 9.65 -9.21 7.47
C THR A 46 9.43 -10.31 6.45
N GLY A 47 8.24 -10.41 5.86
CA GLY A 47 7.92 -11.39 4.82
C GLY A 47 6.59 -12.09 5.04
N LEU A 48 6.25 -12.95 4.09
CA LEU A 48 5.05 -13.79 4.10
C LEU A 48 5.41 -15.19 4.58
N GLU A 49 4.52 -15.81 5.34
CA GLU A 49 4.61 -17.18 5.81
C GLU A 49 3.32 -17.91 5.46
N ILE A 50 3.42 -19.17 5.01
CA ILE A 50 2.24 -19.99 4.68
C ILE A 50 1.48 -20.30 5.99
N ILE A 51 0.16 -20.10 5.98
CA ILE A 51 -0.71 -20.50 7.07
C ILE A 51 -0.94 -22.02 6.97
N PRO A 52 -0.52 -22.82 7.97
CA PRO A 52 -0.72 -24.27 7.93
C PRO A 52 -2.20 -24.65 7.80
N GLY A 53 -2.49 -25.65 6.96
CA GLY A 53 -3.86 -26.13 6.75
C GLY A 53 -4.71 -25.28 5.80
N THR A 54 -4.11 -24.30 5.11
CA THR A 54 -4.76 -23.53 4.04
C THR A 54 -4.24 -23.92 2.66
N ASP A 55 -4.93 -23.49 1.61
CA ASP A 55 -4.50 -23.66 0.21
C ASP A 55 -3.47 -22.58 -0.18
N GLY A 56 -2.25 -22.71 0.36
CA GLY A 56 -1.14 -21.80 0.07
C GLY A 56 -1.38 -20.35 0.49
N GLU A 57 -2.32 -20.10 1.41
CA GLU A 57 -2.59 -18.75 1.90
C GLU A 57 -1.49 -18.31 2.87
N THR A 58 -1.29 -16.99 2.97
CA THR A 58 -0.17 -16.45 3.76
C THR A 58 -0.64 -15.52 4.85
N SER A 59 0.17 -15.42 5.90
CA SER A 59 0.16 -14.35 6.88
C SER A 59 1.46 -13.58 6.78
N THR A 60 1.48 -12.33 7.23
CA THR A 60 2.68 -11.51 7.22
C THR A 60 3.35 -11.51 8.60
N GLN A 61 4.67 -11.64 8.62
CA GLN A 61 5.48 -11.62 9.84
C GLN A 61 6.11 -10.25 10.11
N GLY A 62 6.58 -10.08 11.36
CA GLY A 62 7.42 -8.94 11.75
C GLY A 62 6.97 -8.20 13.01
N LEU A 63 6.00 -8.71 13.78
CA LEU A 63 5.52 -8.05 15.00
C LEU A 63 6.56 -8.09 16.14
N ASP A 64 7.40 -9.11 16.17
CA ASP A 64 8.42 -9.27 17.20
C ASP A 64 9.45 -8.14 17.17
N GLY A 65 9.62 -7.47 18.31
CA GLY A 65 10.50 -6.31 18.46
C GLY A 65 10.08 -5.08 17.65
N LEU A 66 8.89 -5.07 17.03
CA LEU A 66 8.47 -4.01 16.10
C LEU A 66 8.49 -2.62 16.76
N GLY A 67 8.08 -2.50 18.02
CA GLY A 67 8.08 -1.22 18.74
C GLY A 67 9.47 -0.58 18.81
N GLU A 68 10.50 -1.36 19.19
CA GLU A 68 11.88 -0.87 19.24
C GLU A 68 12.43 -0.54 17.85
N ARG A 69 12.07 -1.31 16.82
CA ARG A 69 12.40 -0.96 15.43
C ARG A 69 11.75 0.36 15.02
N CYS A 70 10.45 0.55 15.30
CA CYS A 70 9.72 1.78 14.99
C CYS A 70 10.34 3.01 15.67
N LYS A 71 10.69 2.92 16.97
CA LYS A 71 11.40 4.01 17.68
C LYS A 71 12.69 4.40 16.97
N ARG A 72 13.51 3.41 16.62
CA ARG A 72 14.78 3.62 15.92
C ARG A 72 14.56 4.27 14.54
N TYR A 73 13.55 3.82 13.80
CA TYR A 73 13.23 4.40 12.49
C TYR A 73 12.71 5.84 12.60
N TYR A 74 11.90 6.13 13.62
CA TYR A 74 11.43 7.50 13.87
C TYR A 74 12.61 8.45 14.18
N GLN A 75 13.54 8.01 15.04
CA GLN A 75 14.79 8.73 15.35
C GLN A 75 15.64 8.97 14.10
N GLN A 76 15.72 7.98 13.20
CA GLN A 76 16.42 8.10 11.92
C GLN A 76 15.71 9.05 10.93
N GLY A 77 14.45 9.42 11.17
CA GLY A 77 13.71 10.40 10.36
C GLY A 77 12.52 9.83 9.58
N ALA A 78 12.19 8.55 9.73
CA ALA A 78 10.96 8.00 9.18
C ALA A 78 9.73 8.65 9.84
N ARG A 79 8.66 8.85 9.07
CA ARG A 79 7.38 9.41 9.55
C ARG A 79 6.17 8.54 9.25
N PHE A 80 6.33 7.56 8.37
CA PHE A 80 5.34 6.52 8.14
C PHE A 80 6.00 5.15 8.04
N ALA A 81 5.23 4.11 8.31
CA ALA A 81 5.63 2.72 8.14
C ALA A 81 4.72 2.05 7.09
N LYS A 82 5.14 0.89 6.58
CA LYS A 82 4.32 0.09 5.67
C LYS A 82 4.39 -1.39 6.04
N TRP A 83 3.24 -2.04 6.04
CA TRP A 83 3.09 -3.47 6.27
C TRP A 83 2.14 -4.07 5.22
N ARG A 84 2.64 -5.03 4.44
CA ARG A 84 1.87 -5.70 3.37
C ARG A 84 1.29 -7.02 3.84
N ALA A 85 -0.02 -7.15 3.83
CA ALA A 85 -0.73 -8.44 3.84
C ALA A 85 -1.10 -8.84 2.41
N VAL A 86 -1.05 -10.14 2.11
CA VAL A 86 -1.41 -10.69 0.80
C VAL A 86 -2.54 -11.69 0.96
N LEU A 87 -3.66 -11.40 0.31
CA LEU A 87 -4.85 -12.24 0.24
C LEU A 87 -5.21 -12.48 -1.22
N LYS A 88 -6.09 -13.45 -1.47
CA LYS A 88 -6.58 -13.77 -2.81
C LYS A 88 -8.11 -13.77 -2.85
N VAL A 89 -8.66 -13.70 -4.07
CA VAL A 89 -10.07 -14.03 -4.29
C VAL A 89 -10.32 -15.45 -3.76
N GLY A 90 -11.38 -15.64 -2.99
CA GLY A 90 -11.65 -16.92 -2.33
C GLY A 90 -10.93 -17.15 -1.01
N SER A 91 -10.21 -16.15 -0.45
CA SER A 91 -9.45 -16.36 0.78
C SER A 91 -10.29 -16.87 1.95
N SER A 92 -9.73 -17.82 2.71
CA SER A 92 -10.42 -18.42 3.85
C SER A 92 -10.63 -17.41 4.98
N SER A 93 -11.61 -17.68 5.84
CA SER A 93 -11.83 -16.89 7.05
C SER A 93 -10.59 -16.83 7.93
N THR A 94 -9.79 -17.90 7.97
CA THR A 94 -8.51 -17.96 8.71
C THR A 94 -7.53 -16.94 8.14
N ALA A 95 -7.27 -16.95 6.83
CA ALA A 95 -6.34 -16.01 6.21
C ALA A 95 -6.79 -14.55 6.37
N ILE A 96 -8.09 -14.29 6.25
CA ILE A 96 -8.66 -12.95 6.45
C ILE A 96 -8.43 -12.47 7.88
N LEU A 97 -8.75 -13.31 8.89
CA LEU A 97 -8.63 -12.93 10.29
C LEU A 97 -7.17 -12.75 10.72
N GLU A 98 -6.27 -13.65 10.33
CA GLU A 98 -4.84 -13.57 10.65
C GLU A 98 -4.20 -12.29 10.09
N ASN A 99 -4.45 -11.98 8.81
CA ASN A 99 -3.90 -10.77 8.19
C ASN A 99 -4.51 -9.50 8.77
N ALA A 100 -5.82 -9.48 9.01
CA ALA A 100 -6.49 -8.31 9.61
C ALA A 100 -5.98 -8.06 11.04
N HIS A 101 -5.76 -9.11 11.82
CA HIS A 101 -5.18 -9.02 13.17
C HIS A 101 -3.75 -8.48 13.13
N ALA A 102 -2.90 -9.04 12.27
CA ALA A 102 -1.52 -8.59 12.11
C ALA A 102 -1.45 -7.11 11.69
N LEU A 103 -2.26 -6.68 10.73
CA LEU A 103 -2.36 -5.28 10.30
C LEU A 103 -2.78 -4.35 11.44
N ALA A 104 -3.79 -4.74 12.24
CA ALA A 104 -4.26 -3.93 13.36
C ALA A 104 -3.21 -3.80 14.48
N ARG A 105 -2.56 -4.91 14.84
CA ARG A 105 -1.43 -4.91 15.80
C ARG A 105 -0.28 -4.03 15.32
N TYR A 106 0.11 -4.17 14.06
CA TYR A 106 1.14 -3.35 13.43
C TYR A 106 0.77 -1.87 13.49
N ALA A 107 -0.46 -1.50 13.12
CA ALA A 107 -0.90 -0.12 13.08
C ALA A 107 -0.88 0.53 14.48
N GLN A 108 -1.37 -0.18 15.50
CA GLN A 108 -1.32 0.25 16.90
C GLN A 108 0.13 0.49 17.36
N ILE A 109 1.04 -0.45 17.07
CA ILE A 109 2.46 -0.32 17.44
C ILE A 109 3.13 0.85 16.70
N ALA A 110 2.84 1.03 15.41
CA ALA A 110 3.40 2.13 14.63
C ALA A 110 2.96 3.49 15.20
N GLN A 111 1.66 3.66 15.48
CA GLN A 111 1.11 4.88 16.08
C GLN A 111 1.71 5.18 17.44
N ALA A 112 1.84 4.17 18.31
CA ALA A 112 2.47 4.32 19.63
C ALA A 112 3.93 4.79 19.58
N ASN A 113 4.60 4.65 18.42
CA ASN A 113 5.98 5.05 18.20
C ASN A 113 6.12 6.19 17.17
N GLY A 114 5.04 6.93 16.91
CA GLY A 114 5.05 8.16 16.11
C GLY A 114 5.12 7.95 14.60
N LEU A 115 4.90 6.73 14.10
CA LEU A 115 4.87 6.44 12.67
C LEU A 115 3.42 6.27 12.20
N VAL A 116 3.03 7.00 11.15
CA VAL A 116 1.75 6.78 10.46
C VAL A 116 1.78 5.40 9.79
N PRO A 117 0.88 4.45 10.12
CA PRO A 117 0.86 3.16 9.46
C PRO A 117 0.16 3.25 8.09
N ILE A 118 0.85 2.76 7.05
CA ILE A 118 0.22 2.38 5.79
C ILE A 118 -0.26 0.93 5.94
N VAL A 119 -1.58 0.78 6.04
CA VAL A 119 -2.27 -0.51 6.12
C VAL A 119 -2.48 -1.03 4.69
N GLU A 120 -1.80 -2.10 4.30
CA GLU A 120 -1.83 -2.65 2.94
C GLU A 120 -2.43 -4.06 2.91
N PRO A 121 -3.78 -4.20 2.87
CA PRO A 121 -4.46 -5.47 2.66
C PRO A 121 -4.62 -5.72 1.15
N GLU A 122 -3.59 -6.26 0.52
CA GLU A 122 -3.61 -6.51 -0.92
C GLU A 122 -4.43 -7.77 -1.24
N VAL A 123 -5.54 -7.61 -1.98
CA VAL A 123 -6.13 -8.72 -2.72
C VAL A 123 -5.35 -8.83 -4.03
N THR A 124 -4.41 -9.77 -4.07
CA THR A 124 -3.40 -9.84 -5.12
C THR A 124 -4.04 -10.07 -6.48
N LEU A 125 -3.54 -9.35 -7.48
CA LEU A 125 -3.78 -9.68 -8.88
C LEU A 125 -2.97 -10.94 -9.19
N GLY A 126 -3.66 -12.03 -9.51
CA GLY A 126 -3.07 -13.33 -9.80
C GLY A 126 -3.79 -14.05 -10.93
N GLU A 127 -3.23 -15.19 -11.32
CA GLU A 127 -3.82 -16.15 -12.26
C GLU A 127 -5.25 -16.53 -11.83
N GLY A 128 -6.07 -16.90 -12.81
CA GLY A 128 -7.49 -17.21 -12.65
C GLY A 128 -8.39 -16.35 -13.54
N ASP A 129 -9.60 -16.87 -13.77
CA ASP A 129 -10.65 -16.30 -14.60
C ASP A 129 -11.74 -15.57 -13.79
N TYR A 130 -11.45 -15.23 -12.53
CA TYR A 130 -12.40 -14.52 -11.68
C TYR A 130 -12.74 -13.15 -12.25
N THR A 131 -14.01 -12.78 -12.08
CA THR A 131 -14.58 -11.53 -12.55
C THR A 131 -14.17 -10.34 -11.66
N ILE A 132 -14.31 -9.12 -12.18
CA ILE A 132 -14.10 -7.90 -11.39
C ILE A 132 -15.12 -7.80 -10.24
N GLU A 133 -16.32 -8.35 -10.42
CA GLU A 133 -17.36 -8.47 -9.39
C GLU A 133 -16.91 -9.35 -8.22
N GLU A 134 -16.30 -10.49 -8.51
CA GLU A 134 -15.76 -11.39 -7.49
C GLU A 134 -14.60 -10.73 -6.74
N ASN A 135 -13.69 -10.06 -7.46
CA ASN A 135 -12.62 -9.30 -6.82
C ASN A 135 -13.18 -8.20 -5.91
N ALA A 136 -14.15 -7.42 -6.38
CA ALA A 136 -14.81 -6.39 -5.59
C ALA A 136 -15.50 -6.96 -4.33
N TYR A 137 -16.20 -8.08 -4.44
CA TYR A 137 -16.83 -8.76 -3.31
C TYR A 137 -15.81 -9.17 -2.24
N TRP A 138 -14.71 -9.82 -2.65
CA TRP A 138 -13.68 -10.25 -1.70
C TRP A 138 -12.92 -9.07 -1.10
N SER A 139 -12.63 -8.03 -1.88
CA SER A 139 -12.06 -6.78 -1.37
C SER A 139 -12.96 -6.13 -0.31
N GLU A 140 -14.27 -5.98 -0.56
CA GLU A 140 -15.23 -5.44 0.42
C GLU A 140 -15.21 -6.24 1.73
N LYS A 141 -15.26 -7.58 1.62
CA LYS A 141 -15.22 -8.48 2.77
C LYS A 141 -13.92 -8.31 3.56
N ILE A 142 -12.78 -8.38 2.90
CA ILE A 142 -11.46 -8.27 3.53
C ILE A 142 -11.29 -6.93 4.22
N TYR A 143 -11.61 -5.83 3.54
CA TYR A 143 -11.47 -4.48 4.09
C TYR A 143 -12.38 -4.28 5.30
N SER A 144 -13.60 -4.82 5.27
CA SER A 144 -14.52 -4.76 6.42
C SER A 144 -13.94 -5.47 7.66
N HIS A 145 -13.30 -6.64 7.49
CA HIS A 145 -12.62 -7.33 8.59
C HIS A 145 -11.41 -6.54 9.10
N VAL A 146 -10.63 -5.93 8.21
CA VAL A 146 -9.49 -5.08 8.57
C VAL A 146 -9.97 -3.88 9.40
N PHE A 147 -10.97 -3.13 8.94
CA PHE A 147 -11.46 -1.96 9.67
C PHE A 147 -12.15 -2.32 10.99
N ARG A 148 -12.84 -3.45 11.07
CA ARG A 148 -13.34 -3.97 12.35
C ARG A 148 -12.20 -4.15 13.35
N LEU A 149 -11.11 -4.81 12.96
CA LEU A 149 -9.97 -5.02 13.86
C LEU A 149 -9.17 -3.75 14.13
N LEU A 150 -9.03 -2.83 13.17
CA LEU A 150 -8.43 -1.52 13.45
C LEU A 150 -9.19 -0.79 14.57
N ASN A 151 -10.53 -0.85 14.57
CA ASN A 151 -11.35 -0.28 15.63
C ASN A 151 -11.18 -1.04 16.98
N GLU A 152 -11.21 -2.37 16.98
CA GLU A 152 -11.01 -3.17 18.21
C GLU A 152 -9.63 -2.94 18.85
N TYR A 153 -8.61 -2.65 18.04
CA TYR A 153 -7.26 -2.28 18.50
C TYR A 153 -7.09 -0.79 18.83
N ASN A 154 -8.17 -0.01 18.81
CA ASN A 154 -8.17 1.43 19.09
C ASN A 154 -7.19 2.22 18.20
N VAL A 155 -7.06 1.80 16.93
CA VAL A 155 -6.24 2.52 15.94
C VAL A 155 -6.95 3.82 15.56
N VAL A 156 -6.22 4.94 15.61
CA VAL A 156 -6.75 6.25 15.23
C VAL A 156 -6.82 6.34 13.71
N LEU A 157 -8.01 6.21 13.12
CA LEU A 157 -8.20 6.12 11.65
C LEU A 157 -7.78 7.39 10.91
N ASP A 158 -7.94 8.57 11.51
CA ASP A 158 -7.49 9.86 10.96
C ASP A 158 -5.95 9.94 10.85
N ALA A 159 -5.24 8.99 11.48
CA ALA A 159 -3.79 8.88 11.50
C ALA A 159 -3.30 7.54 10.90
N ILE A 160 -4.00 7.01 9.90
CA ILE A 160 -3.53 5.92 9.03
C ILE A 160 -3.54 6.35 7.57
N LEU A 161 -2.90 5.56 6.70
CA LEU A 161 -3.17 5.56 5.27
C LEU A 161 -3.57 4.14 4.84
N LEU A 162 -4.50 4.02 3.92
CA LEU A 162 -4.82 2.72 3.32
C LEU A 162 -4.07 2.55 2.00
N LYS A 163 -3.54 1.36 1.75
CA LYS A 163 -2.94 0.97 0.47
C LYS A 163 -3.62 -0.29 -0.06
N PRO A 164 -4.77 -0.16 -0.74
CA PRO A 164 -5.48 -1.29 -1.31
C PRO A 164 -5.03 -1.54 -2.76
N ASN A 165 -5.48 -2.66 -3.32
CA ASN A 165 -5.53 -2.89 -4.77
C ASN A 165 -6.70 -2.11 -5.40
N MET A 166 -6.61 -1.86 -6.71
CA MET A 166 -7.80 -1.56 -7.51
C MET A 166 -8.56 -2.86 -7.80
N CYS A 167 -9.87 -2.77 -8.03
CA CYS A 167 -10.66 -3.92 -8.46
C CYS A 167 -10.36 -4.24 -9.92
N LEU A 168 -9.86 -5.45 -10.17
CA LEU A 168 -9.50 -5.95 -11.49
C LEU A 168 -9.99 -7.40 -11.63
N PRO A 169 -10.35 -7.84 -12.86
CA PRO A 169 -10.54 -9.25 -13.14
C PRO A 169 -9.20 -10.01 -13.06
N GLY A 170 -9.27 -11.33 -12.98
CA GLY A 170 -8.08 -12.18 -12.96
C GLY A 170 -7.30 -12.14 -14.27
N LEU A 171 -6.04 -12.59 -14.23
CA LEU A 171 -5.13 -12.48 -15.38
C LEU A 171 -5.57 -13.32 -16.59
N ASP A 172 -6.41 -14.35 -16.37
CA ASP A 172 -6.94 -15.21 -17.43
C ASP A 172 -8.35 -14.79 -17.89
N ALA A 173 -8.91 -13.72 -17.31
CA ALA A 173 -10.18 -13.13 -17.69
C ALA A 173 -9.99 -11.95 -18.66
N PRO A 174 -11.05 -11.55 -19.41
CA PRO A 174 -11.01 -10.34 -20.23
C PRO A 174 -10.63 -9.10 -19.41
N THR A 175 -9.82 -8.23 -20.00
CA THR A 175 -9.40 -6.98 -19.34
C THR A 175 -10.59 -6.04 -19.16
N ALA A 176 -10.63 -5.36 -18.01
CA ALA A 176 -11.64 -4.35 -17.72
C ALA A 176 -11.19 -2.98 -18.25
N SER A 177 -12.16 -2.16 -18.68
CA SER A 177 -11.88 -0.76 -19.04
C SER A 177 -11.58 0.09 -17.79
N PRO A 178 -10.83 1.21 -17.91
CA PRO A 178 -10.59 2.10 -16.76
C PRO A 178 -11.87 2.61 -16.08
N ALA A 179 -12.93 2.85 -16.85
CA ALA A 179 -14.23 3.26 -16.31
C ALA A 179 -14.89 2.15 -15.46
N GLU A 180 -14.73 0.89 -15.87
CA GLU A 180 -15.24 -0.26 -15.13
C GLU A 180 -14.42 -0.50 -13.85
N VAL A 181 -13.09 -0.44 -13.95
CA VAL A 181 -12.17 -0.48 -12.79
C VAL A 181 -12.54 0.60 -11.78
N ALA A 182 -12.76 1.83 -12.25
CA ALA A 182 -13.16 2.95 -11.41
C ALA A 182 -14.50 2.69 -10.70
N LYS A 183 -15.53 2.26 -11.45
CA LYS A 183 -16.86 1.96 -10.92
C LYS A 183 -16.81 0.94 -9.78
N TYR A 184 -16.14 -0.19 -10.00
CA TYR A 184 -16.06 -1.26 -9.00
C TYR A 184 -15.20 -0.85 -7.81
N THR A 185 -14.05 -0.22 -8.05
CA THR A 185 -13.14 0.22 -6.98
C THR A 185 -13.80 1.27 -6.08
N VAL A 186 -14.45 2.30 -6.65
CA VAL A 186 -15.18 3.33 -5.87
C VAL A 186 -16.27 2.69 -5.01
N ARG A 187 -17.08 1.80 -5.60
CA ARG A 187 -18.16 1.12 -4.86
C ARG A 187 -17.62 0.33 -3.68
N THR A 188 -16.57 -0.46 -3.91
CA THR A 188 -15.91 -1.28 -2.88
C THR A 188 -15.45 -0.39 -1.73
N MET A 189 -14.71 0.68 -2.04
CA MET A 189 -14.21 1.63 -1.04
C MET A 189 -15.34 2.31 -0.26
N ALA A 190 -16.35 2.81 -0.97
CA ALA A 190 -17.49 3.51 -0.37
C ALA A 190 -18.28 2.65 0.63
N ARG A 191 -18.25 1.33 0.47
CA ARG A 191 -18.95 0.39 1.34
C ARG A 191 -18.13 -0.13 2.51
N SER A 192 -16.80 -0.09 2.43
CA SER A 192 -15.94 -0.75 3.42
C SER A 192 -14.96 0.16 4.15
N ILE A 193 -14.73 1.40 3.68
CA ILE A 193 -13.73 2.31 4.24
C ILE A 193 -14.47 3.44 4.97
N PRO A 194 -14.13 3.74 6.24
CA PRO A 194 -14.66 4.91 6.93
C PRO A 194 -14.12 6.24 6.37
N PRO A 195 -14.94 7.30 6.25
CA PRO A 195 -14.50 8.65 5.84
C PRO A 195 -13.40 9.27 6.71
N ALA A 196 -13.21 8.75 7.93
CA ALA A 196 -12.17 9.15 8.87
C ALA A 196 -10.75 8.93 8.32
N VAL A 197 -10.55 7.94 7.45
CA VAL A 197 -9.25 7.72 6.80
C VAL A 197 -8.92 8.95 5.93
N PRO A 198 -7.71 9.52 5.99
CA PRO A 198 -7.39 10.73 5.21
C PRO A 198 -7.05 10.44 3.74
N GLY A 199 -6.52 9.25 3.43
CA GLY A 199 -6.03 8.95 2.09
C GLY A 199 -5.93 7.47 1.76
N ILE A 200 -6.17 7.17 0.48
CA ILE A 200 -6.07 5.86 -0.15
C ILE A 200 -4.98 5.95 -1.23
N HIS A 201 -3.91 5.18 -1.01
CA HIS A 201 -2.69 5.18 -1.80
C HIS A 201 -2.56 3.87 -2.56
N PHE A 202 -3.16 3.77 -3.74
CA PHE A 202 -3.24 2.51 -4.49
C PHE A 202 -1.88 1.91 -4.81
N LEU A 203 -1.76 0.60 -4.63
CA LEU A 203 -0.67 -0.18 -5.23
C LEU A 203 -0.95 -0.41 -6.72
N SER A 204 0.10 -0.50 -7.52
CA SER A 204 -0.04 -0.81 -8.95
C SER A 204 -0.23 -2.30 -9.23
N GLY A 205 0.12 -3.17 -8.28
CA GLY A 205 0.02 -4.62 -8.45
C GLY A 205 0.79 -5.10 -9.67
N GLY A 206 0.13 -5.86 -10.54
CA GLY A 206 0.62 -6.37 -11.82
C GLY A 206 0.48 -5.42 -13.02
N MET A 207 -0.21 -4.28 -12.86
CA MET A 207 -0.49 -3.35 -13.97
C MET A 207 0.77 -2.72 -14.55
N SER A 208 0.67 -2.30 -15.82
CA SER A 208 1.69 -1.47 -16.47
C SER A 208 1.73 -0.03 -15.94
N GLU A 209 2.77 0.73 -16.31
CA GLU A 209 2.89 2.15 -15.93
C GLU A 209 1.71 2.98 -16.46
N GLU A 210 1.33 2.76 -17.72
CA GLU A 210 0.22 3.45 -18.37
C GLU A 210 -1.13 3.02 -17.80
N GLU A 211 -1.38 1.71 -17.69
CA GLU A 211 -2.64 1.17 -17.17
C GLU A 211 -2.92 1.64 -15.74
N SER A 212 -1.92 1.57 -14.85
CA SER A 212 -2.08 2.06 -13.47
C SER A 212 -2.33 3.57 -13.39
N THR A 213 -1.85 4.35 -14.36
CA THR A 213 -2.09 5.79 -14.44
C THR A 213 -3.50 6.07 -14.94
N LEU A 214 -3.93 5.43 -16.03
CA LEU A 214 -5.26 5.59 -16.62
C LEU A 214 -6.37 5.14 -15.66
N ASN A 215 -6.17 4.03 -14.95
CA ASN A 215 -7.13 3.54 -13.96
C ASN A 215 -7.26 4.50 -12.76
N LEU A 216 -6.14 5.07 -12.27
CA LEU A 216 -6.19 6.05 -11.19
C LEU A 216 -6.88 7.34 -11.62
N GLN A 217 -6.62 7.81 -12.85
CA GLN A 217 -7.29 8.98 -13.41
C GLN A 217 -8.80 8.75 -13.50
N ALA A 218 -9.23 7.64 -14.10
CA ALA A 218 -10.64 7.30 -14.23
C ALA A 218 -11.33 7.19 -12.86
N LEU A 219 -10.63 6.68 -11.85
CA LEU A 219 -11.12 6.62 -10.47
C LEU A 219 -11.35 8.01 -9.86
N GLN A 220 -10.39 8.92 -10.01
CA GLN A 220 -10.50 10.30 -9.52
C GLN A 220 -11.62 11.08 -10.23
N GLU A 221 -11.80 10.84 -11.53
CA GLU A 221 -12.88 11.44 -12.34
C GLU A 221 -14.26 10.87 -11.97
N ALA A 222 -14.35 9.57 -11.69
CA ALA A 222 -15.60 8.91 -11.32
C ALA A 222 -16.07 9.29 -9.91
N TYR A 223 -15.16 9.71 -9.01
CA TYR A 223 -15.49 10.05 -7.63
C TYR A 223 -14.77 11.32 -7.13
N PRO A 224 -15.08 12.49 -7.71
CA PRO A 224 -14.34 13.73 -7.46
C PRO A 224 -14.53 14.29 -6.04
N ASN A 225 -15.63 13.93 -5.37
CA ASN A 225 -15.94 14.32 -4.00
C ASN A 225 -15.69 13.18 -3.01
N ALA A 226 -14.73 12.30 -3.30
CA ALA A 226 -14.34 11.25 -2.38
C ALA A 226 -13.98 11.85 -1.01
N PRO A 227 -14.42 11.24 0.11
CA PRO A 227 -14.03 11.70 1.44
C PRO A 227 -12.55 11.42 1.73
N TRP A 228 -11.90 10.60 0.91
CA TRP A 228 -10.47 10.28 0.97
C TRP A 228 -9.70 10.98 -0.16
N SER A 229 -8.45 11.32 0.10
CA SER A 229 -7.50 11.59 -0.99
C SER A 229 -7.24 10.30 -1.77
N LEU A 230 -7.57 10.27 -3.06
CA LEU A 230 -7.28 9.13 -3.95
C LEU A 230 -5.94 9.37 -4.67
N THR A 231 -4.92 8.58 -4.39
CA THR A 231 -3.58 8.76 -4.96
C THR A 231 -2.82 7.44 -5.08
N PHE A 232 -1.55 7.48 -5.46
CA PHE A 232 -0.73 6.30 -5.73
C PHE A 232 0.30 6.01 -4.63
N SER A 233 0.68 4.74 -4.50
CA SER A 233 1.89 4.24 -3.85
C SER A 233 2.51 3.16 -4.74
N TYR A 234 3.11 3.61 -5.84
CA TYR A 234 3.61 2.74 -6.90
C TYR A 234 5.07 2.34 -6.71
N GLY A 235 5.34 1.06 -7.02
CA GLY A 235 6.68 0.51 -7.11
C GLY A 235 7.09 0.41 -8.57
N ARG A 236 6.77 -0.75 -9.19
CA ARG A 236 7.07 -1.03 -10.60
C ARG A 236 6.50 0.00 -11.56
N ALA A 237 5.27 0.46 -11.33
CA ALA A 237 4.61 1.44 -12.19
C ALA A 237 5.28 2.83 -12.24
N LEU A 238 6.26 3.13 -11.38
CA LEU A 238 7.05 4.38 -11.42
C LEU A 238 8.51 4.18 -11.83
N GLN A 239 8.96 2.94 -11.95
CA GLN A 239 10.39 2.62 -12.04
C GLN A 239 10.73 1.72 -13.20
N SER A 240 9.75 1.10 -13.86
CA SER A 240 10.03 0.05 -14.84
C SER A 240 10.77 0.64 -16.04
N THR A 241 10.32 1.77 -16.57
CA THR A 241 11.00 2.46 -17.66
C THR A 241 12.35 3.01 -17.21
N THR A 242 12.43 3.67 -16.05
CA THR A 242 13.71 4.19 -15.50
C THR A 242 14.75 3.09 -15.34
N LEU A 243 14.39 1.93 -14.77
CA LEU A 243 15.30 0.80 -14.58
C LEU A 243 15.75 0.18 -15.91
N LYS A 244 14.82 0.02 -16.87
CA LYS A 244 15.13 -0.47 -18.23
C LYS A 244 16.09 0.47 -18.96
N THR A 245 15.85 1.78 -18.90
CA THR A 245 16.70 2.80 -19.52
C THR A 245 18.09 2.85 -18.87
N TRP A 246 18.15 2.77 -17.54
CA TRP A 246 19.42 2.76 -16.83
C TRP A 246 20.27 1.53 -17.18
N ALA A 247 19.67 0.34 -17.13
CA ALA A 247 20.32 -0.94 -17.44
C ALA A 247 21.66 -1.19 -16.70
N GLY A 248 21.86 -0.55 -15.54
CA GLY A 248 23.12 -0.60 -14.80
C GLY A 248 24.27 0.23 -15.40
N ASN A 249 24.04 0.97 -16.49
CA ASN A 249 25.05 1.79 -17.13
C ASN A 249 25.02 3.23 -16.59
N LYS A 250 26.15 3.69 -16.03
CA LYS A 250 26.31 5.06 -15.51
C LYS A 250 26.11 6.13 -16.58
N ASP A 251 26.44 5.84 -17.83
CA ASP A 251 26.30 6.79 -18.94
C ASP A 251 24.83 7.07 -19.28
N ASN A 252 23.91 6.18 -18.87
CA ASN A 252 22.48 6.36 -19.07
C ASN A 252 21.82 7.22 -17.98
N VAL A 253 22.54 7.63 -16.92
CA VAL A 253 21.97 8.46 -15.84
C VAL A 253 21.40 9.78 -16.36
N ALA A 254 22.03 10.38 -17.38
CA ALA A 254 21.53 11.62 -18.00
C ALA A 254 20.25 11.43 -18.83
N LYS A 255 19.80 10.19 -19.05
CA LYS A 255 18.59 9.84 -19.81
C LYS A 255 17.40 9.49 -18.90
N LEU A 256 17.60 9.53 -17.58
CA LEU A 256 16.58 9.26 -16.55
C LEU A 256 15.85 10.56 -16.19
#